data_AF-A0A960CMX6-F1
#
_entry.id   AF-A0A960CMX6-F1
#
_cell.length_a   1.000
_cell.length_b   1.000
_cell.length_c   1.000
_cell.angle_alpha   90.00
_cell.angle_beta   90.00
_cell.angle_gamma   90.00
#
_symmetry.space_group_name_H-M   'P 1'
#
loop_
_entity.id
_entity.type
_entity.pdbx_description
1 polymer ?
#
loop_
_entity_poly.entity_id
_entity_poly.type
_entity_poly.pdbx_seq_one_letter_code
_entity_poly.pdbx_strand_id
1 'polypeptide(L)' 'MADRYGTDVLADDPHRCRTPRSVECAVEPGLVVEDPQSGYVGAVVRIEGGRVELEDRNGRVRVFPLGPG' A
#
# COMPACT_ATOMS: atom_id res chain seq x y z
N MET A 1 -5.94 36.75 22.52
CA MET A 1 -6.34 35.60 21.68
C MET A 1 -5.15 34.67 21.66
N ALA A 2 -5.23 33.49 22.26
CA ALA A 2 -4.09 32.57 22.31
C ALA A 2 -3.82 32.03 20.90
N ASP A 3 -2.55 32.06 20.48
CA ASP A 3 -2.12 31.46 19.22
C ASP A 3 -2.36 29.95 19.27
N ARG A 4 -3.09 29.42 18.27
CA ARG A 4 -3.45 28.00 18.18
C ARG A 4 -2.30 27.12 17.71
N TYR A 5 -1.26 27.69 17.09
CA TYR A 5 -0.25 26.93 16.36
C TYR A 5 1.12 26.92 17.07
N GLY A 6 1.33 27.80 18.06
CA GLY A 6 2.60 27.88 18.79
C GLY A 6 3.74 28.49 17.96
N THR A 7 4.91 28.61 18.58
CA THR A 7 6.01 29.43 18.06
C THR A 7 6.74 28.83 16.86
N ASP A 8 6.69 27.50 16.69
CA ASP A 8 7.33 26.81 15.56
C ASP A 8 6.57 25.53 15.21
N VAL A 9 5.87 25.56 14.07
CA VAL A 9 5.06 24.45 13.55
C VAL A 9 5.88 23.37 12.84
N LEU A 10 7.15 23.63 12.55
CA LEU A 10 8.06 22.69 11.86
C LEU A 10 9.04 22.01 12.83
N ALA A 11 9.03 22.38 14.11
CA ALA A 11 9.90 21.82 15.13
C ALA A 11 9.66 20.31 15.36
N ASP A 12 8.44 19.83 15.16
CA ASP A 12 8.12 18.41 15.11
C ASP A 12 8.16 17.95 13.66
N ASP A 13 9.23 17.25 13.28
CA ASP A 13 9.35 16.62 11.97
C ASP A 13 8.71 15.22 12.03
N PRO A 14 7.49 15.02 11.51
CA PRO A 14 6.81 13.73 11.52
C PRO A 14 7.52 12.66 10.68
N HIS A 15 8.49 13.05 9.85
CA HIS A 15 9.30 12.16 9.02
C HIS A 15 10.60 11.69 9.71
N ARG A 16 10.97 12.29 10.85
CA ARG A 16 12.23 12.00 11.56
C ARG A 16 12.31 10.59 12.17
N CYS A 17 11.17 9.96 12.50
CA CYS A 17 11.16 8.74 13.33
C CYS A 17 10.23 7.60 12.90
N ARG A 18 9.88 7.44 11.62
CA ARG A 18 9.10 6.26 11.20
C ARG A 18 9.66 5.64 9.94
N THR A 19 10.52 4.64 10.10
CA THR A 19 10.51 3.52 9.15
C THR A 19 9.16 2.83 9.34
N PRO A 20 8.20 2.93 8.41
CA PRO A 20 6.94 2.24 8.56
C PRO A 20 7.25 0.75 8.61
N ARG A 21 6.79 0.05 9.65
CA ARG A 21 6.85 -1.41 9.66
C ARG A 21 5.69 -1.92 8.84
N SER A 22 5.99 -2.82 7.90
CA SER A 22 4.97 -3.61 7.23
C SER A 22 4.13 -4.32 8.28
N VAL A 23 2.82 -4.35 8.07
CA VAL A 23 1.87 -5.12 8.88
C VAL A 23 1.40 -6.27 8.02
N GLU A 24 1.35 -7.47 8.59
CA GLU A 24 0.78 -8.63 7.90
C GLU A 24 -0.67 -8.32 7.53
N CYS A 25 -0.98 -8.46 6.25
CA CYS A 25 -2.31 -8.23 5.70
C CYS A 25 -2.72 -9.46 4.90
N ALA A 26 -3.86 -10.06 5.26
CA ALA A 26 -4.38 -11.18 4.51
C ALA A 26 -4.82 -10.72 3.12
N VAL A 27 -4.45 -11.47 2.10
CA VAL A 27 -4.91 -11.21 0.74
C VAL A 27 -6.29 -11.82 0.57
N GLU A 28 -7.24 -10.98 0.17
CA GLU A 28 -8.63 -11.35 -0.05
C GLU A 28 -9.08 -10.90 -1.46
N PRO A 29 -9.98 -11.64 -2.14
CA PRO A 29 -10.57 -11.18 -3.39
C PRO A 29 -11.25 -9.81 -3.23
N GLY A 30 -11.04 -8.93 -4.21
CA GLY A 30 -11.51 -7.55 -4.18
C GLY A 30 -10.58 -6.56 -3.48
N LEU A 31 -9.55 -7.03 -2.76
CA LEU A 31 -8.53 -6.16 -2.19
C LEU A 31 -7.75 -5.47 -3.32
N VAL A 32 -7.67 -4.14 -3.27
CA VAL A 32 -6.88 -3.36 -4.24
C VAL A 32 -5.46 -3.23 -3.71
N VAL A 33 -4.49 -3.70 -4.50
CA VAL A 33 -3.07 -3.64 -4.16
C VAL A 33 -2.27 -3.05 -5.30
N GLU A 34 -1.09 -2.55 -4.95
CA GLU A 34 -0.08 -2.10 -5.91
C GLU A 34 1.13 -3.04 -5.89
N ASP A 35 1.67 -3.34 -7.07
CA ASP A 35 3.00 -3.93 -7.19
C ASP A 35 4.03 -2.79 -7.26
N PRO A 36 4.87 -2.59 -6.23
CA PRO A 36 5.76 -1.44 -6.15
C PRO A 36 6.88 -1.47 -7.22
N GLN A 37 7.22 -2.64 -7.76
CA GLN A 37 8.26 -2.74 -8.79
C GLN A 37 7.75 -2.31 -10.17
N SER A 38 6.52 -2.68 -10.54
CA SER A 38 5.94 -2.33 -11.84
C SER A 38 5.02 -1.11 -11.81
N GLY A 39 4.60 -0.66 -10.64
CA GLY A 39 3.60 0.40 -10.46
C GLY A 39 2.19 -0.01 -10.90
N TYR A 40 1.93 -1.30 -11.03
CA TYR A 40 0.61 -1.80 -11.43
C TYR A 40 -0.33 -1.83 -10.24
N VAL A 41 -1.56 -1.34 -10.44
CA VAL A 41 -2.60 -1.32 -9.40
C VAL A 41 -3.82 -2.09 -9.91
N GLY A 42 -4.33 -3.00 -9.09
CA GLY A 42 -5.51 -3.78 -9.43
C GLY A 42 -6.14 -4.47 -8.22
N ALA A 43 -7.36 -4.96 -8.40
CA ALA A 43 -8.09 -5.74 -7.42
C ALA A 43 -7.72 -7.22 -7.54
N VAL A 44 -7.54 -7.90 -6.40
CA VAL A 44 -7.29 -9.35 -6.38
C VAL A 44 -8.51 -10.09 -6.90
N VAL A 45 -8.36 -10.86 -7.97
CA VAL A 45 -9.43 -11.69 -8.54
C VAL A 45 -9.20 -13.17 -8.31
N ARG A 46 -7.94 -13.59 -8.12
CA ARG A 46 -7.57 -14.98 -7.83
C ARG A 46 -6.28 -15.05 -7.02
N ILE A 47 -6.18 -16.08 -6.18
CA ILE A 47 -5.00 -16.41 -5.38
C ILE A 47 -4.68 -17.89 -5.63
N GLU A 48 -3.46 -18.18 -6.07
CA GLU A 48 -3.05 -19.55 -6.37
C GLU A 48 -1.54 -19.75 -6.22
N GLY A 49 -1.12 -20.79 -5.50
CA GLY A 49 0.27 -21.26 -5.51
C GLY A 49 1.33 -20.20 -5.19
N GLY A 50 1.03 -19.26 -4.30
CA GLY A 50 1.93 -18.15 -3.96
C GLY A 50 1.97 -17.02 -5.01
N ARG A 51 0.91 -16.89 -5.83
CA ARG A 51 0.71 -15.81 -6.80
C ARG A 51 -0.68 -15.20 -6.64
N VAL A 52 -0.80 -13.97 -7.09
CA VAL A 52 -2.07 -13.23 -7.15
C VAL A 52 -2.31 -12.74 -8.57
N GLU A 53 -3.56 -12.84 -9.00
CA GLU A 53 -4.06 -12.19 -10.21
C GLU A 53 -4.73 -10.88 -9.82
N LEU A 54 -4.29 -9.80 -10.43
CA LEU A 54 -4.80 -8.45 -10.21
C LEU A 54 -5.49 -7.94 -11.48
N GLU A 55 -6.72 -7.47 -11.34
CA GLU A 55 -7.48 -6.81 -12.39
C GLU A 55 -7.41 -5.28 -12.25
N ASP A 56 -6.97 -4.58 -13.30
CA ASP A 56 -7.00 -3.11 -13.32
C ASP A 56 -8.38 -2.52 -13.64
N ARG A 57 -8.49 -1.20 -13.53
CA ARG A 57 -9.72 -0.44 -13.82
C ARG A 57 -10.27 -0.61 -15.25
N ASN A 58 -9.46 -1.11 -16.18
CA ASN A 58 -9.83 -1.35 -17.58
C ASN A 58 -10.13 -2.84 -17.84
N GLY A 59 -10.19 -3.68 -16.79
CA GLY A 59 -10.47 -5.11 -16.90
C GLY A 59 -9.28 -5.95 -17.39
N ARG A 60 -8.05 -5.42 -17.39
CA ARG A 60 -6.87 -6.25 -17.72
C ARG A 60 -6.43 -7.01 -16.49
N VAL A 61 -6.14 -8.30 -16.64
CA VAL A 61 -5.66 -9.16 -15.56
C VAL A 61 -4.17 -9.46 -15.74
N ARG A 62 -3.39 -9.33 -14.66
CA ARG A 62 -1.96 -9.65 -14.62
C ARG A 62 -1.60 -10.45 -13.38
N VAL A 63 -0.63 -11.34 -13.52
CA VAL A 63 -0.15 -12.23 -12.44
C VAL A 63 1.08 -11.63 -11.77
N PHE A 64 1.10 -11.62 -10.44
CA PHE A 64 2.24 -11.18 -9.63
C PHE A 64 2.59 -12.25 -8.57
N PRO A 65 3.87 -12.39 -8.19
CA PRO A 65 4.25 -13.24 -7.06
C PRO A 65 3.75 -12.63 -5.74
N LEU A 66 3.32 -13.49 -4.81
CA LEU A 66 3.05 -13.07 -3.43
C LEU A 66 4.41 -12.95 -2.71
N GLY A 67 4.90 -11.72 -2.55
CA GLY A 67 6.15 -11.45 -1.87
C GLY A 67 6.06 -11.63 -0.34
N PRO A 68 7.21 -11.60 0.36
CA PRO A 68 7.27 -11.68 1.82
C PRO A 68 6.68 -10.45 2.56
N GLY A 69 6.15 -9.47 1.82
CA GLY A 69 5.75 -8.15 2.34
C GLY A 69 6.84 -7.11 2.26
#